data_AF-A0A7K6VUC3-F1
#
_entry.id   AF-A0A7K6VUC3-F1
#
_cell.length_a   1.000
_cell.length_b   1.000
_cell.length_c   1.000
_cell.angle_alpha   90.00
_cell.angle_beta   90.00
_cell.angle_gamma   90.00
#
_symmetry.space_group_name_H-M   'P 1'
#
loop_
_entity.id
_entity.type
_entity.pdbx_description
1 polymer ?
#
loop_
_entity_poly.entity_id
_entity_poly.type
_entity_poly.pdbx_seq_one_letter_code
_entity_poly.pdbx_strand_id
1 'polypeptide(L)'
;PKMPGQDTAARAYSCCFSQGEKLWDAVKISAYVFSAGLLMFTALVNSGSWFMQNITLGNFWQTAWLKFYDHMEGDEWTIFLLGAALVPALAFWGFNGILLVADITGKPTFITRYRIQLGKNDPVDTKKLWKAIYTVLGNQFFISFPMLVPMFYVMKWWDNTFSKELPTFQWFLVELSIFTVVEEILFYYTHRLVHHPVLYKHIHKKHHEWTAPIGVVSIYAHPVEHIISNTLPVMIGPMIMGSHIVSVSAWFSIALVTTSISHCGYHLPLLPSPEFHDFHHLKFNQCYGVLGVLDFLHGTDKVFRQTKAFERHKVLLGLTPLSESIPEPPKKAD
;
A
#
# COMPACT_ATOMS: atom_id res chain seq x y z
N PRO A 1 42.55 46.71 -24.43
CA PRO A 1 41.31 46.15 -25.01
C PRO A 1 41.32 44.62 -24.99
N LYS A 2 40.79 43.99 -23.93
CA LYS A 2 40.47 42.56 -23.91
C LYS A 2 39.00 42.41 -24.32
N MET A 3 38.73 41.58 -25.34
CA MET A 3 37.39 41.38 -25.91
C MET A 3 36.44 40.71 -24.89
N PRO A 4 35.18 41.17 -24.75
CA PRO A 4 34.23 40.69 -23.73
C PRO A 4 33.48 39.40 -24.12
N GLY A 5 34.14 38.47 -24.83
CA GLY A 5 33.50 37.27 -25.39
C GLY A 5 34.11 35.91 -25.03
N GLN A 6 35.31 35.87 -24.42
CA GLN A 6 35.98 34.59 -24.11
C GLN A 6 35.59 33.99 -22.73
N ASP A 7 35.21 34.81 -21.76
CA ASP A 7 34.86 34.34 -20.40
C ASP A 7 33.48 33.68 -20.31
N THR A 8 32.55 34.01 -21.21
CA THR A 8 31.19 33.47 -21.21
C THR A 8 31.14 32.05 -21.79
N ALA A 9 31.90 31.77 -22.84
CA ALA A 9 32.03 30.44 -23.41
C ALA A 9 32.75 29.48 -22.43
N ALA A 10 33.86 29.90 -21.81
CA ALA A 10 34.58 29.08 -20.84
C ALA A 10 33.73 28.74 -19.59
N ARG A 11 32.92 29.68 -19.10
CA ARG A 11 31.96 29.43 -18.01
C ARG A 11 30.82 28.50 -18.42
N ALA A 12 30.30 28.62 -19.64
CA ALA A 12 29.26 27.72 -20.15
C ALA A 12 29.79 26.29 -20.34
N TYR A 13 31.00 26.13 -20.89
CA TYR A 13 31.68 24.84 -21.02
C TYR A 13 32.00 24.22 -19.65
N SER A 14 32.51 24.99 -18.69
CA SER A 14 32.79 24.52 -17.33
C SER A 14 31.50 24.12 -16.58
N CYS A 15 30.41 24.86 -16.76
CA CYS A 15 29.10 24.52 -16.18
C CYS A 15 28.50 23.25 -16.80
N CYS A 16 28.59 23.10 -18.13
CA CYS A 16 28.11 21.92 -18.85
C CYS A 16 28.95 20.67 -18.53
N PHE A 17 30.27 20.83 -18.40
CA PHE A 17 31.19 19.78 -17.95
C PHE A 17 30.91 19.36 -16.51
N SER A 18 30.70 20.32 -15.61
CA SER A 18 30.30 20.07 -14.21
C SER A 18 28.92 19.40 -14.09
N GLN A 19 27.96 19.74 -14.95
CA GLN A 19 26.67 19.03 -15.01
C GLN A 19 26.81 17.61 -15.54
N GLY A 20 27.66 17.38 -16.54
CA GLY A 20 27.98 16.05 -17.06
C GLY A 20 28.64 15.16 -16.02
N GLU A 21 29.60 15.67 -15.26
CA GLU A 21 30.24 14.93 -14.15
C GLU A 21 29.24 14.59 -13.04
N LYS A 22 28.41 15.55 -12.63
CA LYS A 22 27.35 15.31 -11.62
C LYS A 22 26.32 14.28 -12.08
N LEU A 23 25.93 14.30 -13.36
CA LEU A 23 25.05 13.29 -13.93
C LEU A 23 25.72 11.91 -13.92
N TRP A 24 27.01 11.84 -14.24
CA TRP A 24 27.75 10.59 -14.28
C TRP A 24 27.99 9.99 -12.90
N ASP A 25 28.24 10.83 -11.90
CA ASP A 25 28.30 10.40 -10.50
C ASP A 25 26.93 9.94 -9.99
N ALA A 26 25.84 10.62 -10.35
CA ALA A 26 24.49 10.18 -10.04
C ALA A 26 24.14 8.83 -10.68
N VAL A 27 24.56 8.58 -11.94
CA VAL A 27 24.38 7.30 -12.62
C VAL A 27 25.18 6.20 -11.94
N LYS A 28 26.44 6.45 -11.54
CA LYS A 28 27.28 5.47 -10.83
C LYS A 28 26.71 5.12 -9.46
N ILE A 29 26.28 6.14 -8.69
CA ILE A 29 25.65 5.93 -7.38
C ILE A 29 24.35 5.13 -7.56
N SER A 30 23.53 5.48 -8.55
CA SER A 30 22.30 4.75 -8.84
C SER A 30 22.60 3.30 -9.22
N ALA A 31 23.52 3.06 -10.15
CA ALA A 31 23.92 1.71 -10.56
C ALA A 31 24.45 0.89 -9.39
N TYR A 32 25.26 1.48 -8.51
CA TYR A 32 25.78 0.83 -7.32
C TYR A 32 24.66 0.50 -6.31
N VAL A 33 23.76 1.44 -6.02
CA VAL A 33 22.61 1.24 -5.12
C VAL A 33 21.67 0.17 -5.66
N PHE A 34 21.36 0.19 -6.96
CA PHE A 34 20.54 -0.85 -7.59
C PHE A 34 21.22 -2.22 -7.58
N SER A 35 22.53 -2.28 -7.86
CA SER A 35 23.28 -3.54 -7.88
C SER A 35 23.42 -4.13 -6.46
N ALA A 36 23.76 -3.30 -5.48
CA ALA A 36 23.86 -3.71 -4.08
C ALA A 36 22.49 -4.10 -3.51
N GLY A 37 21.44 -3.34 -3.84
CA GLY A 37 20.06 -3.66 -3.49
C GLY A 37 19.59 -4.97 -4.10
N LEU A 38 19.89 -5.21 -5.37
CA LEU A 38 19.58 -6.46 -6.06
C LEU A 38 20.33 -7.65 -5.46
N LEU A 39 21.61 -7.48 -5.12
CA LEU A 39 22.41 -8.53 -4.46
C LEU A 39 21.90 -8.84 -3.05
N MET A 40 21.56 -7.83 -2.24
CA MET A 40 20.97 -8.04 -0.92
C MET A 40 19.59 -8.69 -1.02
N PHE A 41 18.75 -8.22 -1.93
CA PHE A 41 17.45 -8.85 -2.22
C PHE A 41 17.64 -10.31 -2.63
N THR A 42 18.55 -10.59 -3.55
CA THR A 42 18.85 -11.96 -4.00
C THR A 42 19.36 -12.82 -2.85
N ALA A 43 20.25 -12.31 -2.00
CA ALA A 43 20.79 -13.03 -0.85
C ALA A 43 19.70 -13.33 0.20
N LEU A 44 18.83 -12.36 0.50
CA LEU A 44 17.71 -12.52 1.42
C LEU A 44 16.66 -13.49 0.87
N VAL A 45 16.30 -13.35 -0.40
CA VAL A 45 15.37 -14.25 -1.11
C VAL A 45 15.91 -15.67 -1.13
N ASN A 46 17.19 -15.85 -1.46
CA ASN A 46 17.82 -17.18 -1.47
C ASN A 46 17.87 -17.81 -0.08
N SER A 47 18.21 -17.03 0.95
CA SER A 47 18.28 -17.51 2.34
C SER A 47 16.88 -17.86 2.87
N GLY A 48 15.90 -17.00 2.65
CA GLY A 48 14.51 -17.24 3.03
C GLY A 48 13.89 -18.43 2.28
N SER A 49 14.23 -18.59 1.00
CA SER A 49 13.75 -19.71 0.19
C SER A 49 14.35 -21.03 0.61
N TRP A 50 15.66 -21.06 0.86
CA TRP A 50 16.31 -22.22 1.44
C TRP A 50 15.66 -22.60 2.77
N PHE A 51 15.37 -21.63 3.64
CA PHE A 51 14.70 -21.88 4.92
C PHE A 51 13.27 -22.43 4.72
N MET A 52 12.46 -21.79 3.88
CA MET A 52 11.07 -22.20 3.64
C MET A 52 10.96 -23.55 2.92
N GLN A 53 11.92 -23.89 2.05
CA GLN A 53 11.95 -25.14 1.30
C GLN A 53 12.55 -26.30 2.10
N ASN A 54 13.61 -26.07 2.89
CA ASN A 54 14.30 -27.14 3.64
C ASN A 54 13.71 -27.42 5.01
N ILE A 55 13.01 -26.46 5.61
CA ILE A 55 12.15 -26.79 6.74
C ILE A 55 10.90 -27.45 6.16
N THR A 56 10.36 -28.45 6.84
CA THR A 56 9.15 -29.21 6.48
C THR A 56 7.92 -28.34 6.14
N LEU A 57 8.02 -27.02 6.29
CA LEU A 57 7.07 -25.99 5.85
C LEU A 57 6.73 -26.05 4.37
N GLY A 58 7.70 -26.22 3.46
CA GLY A 58 7.41 -26.30 2.01
C GLY A 58 6.49 -27.48 1.68
N ASN A 59 6.84 -28.67 2.19
CA ASN A 59 6.01 -29.88 2.04
C ASN A 59 4.67 -29.75 2.77
N PHE A 60 4.63 -29.07 3.92
CA PHE A 60 3.39 -28.80 4.64
C PHE A 60 2.42 -27.95 3.81
N TRP A 61 2.86 -26.82 3.28
CA TRP A 61 2.01 -25.92 2.48
C TRP A 61 1.54 -26.59 1.20
N GLN A 62 2.44 -27.30 0.50
CA GLN A 62 2.09 -28.06 -0.69
C GLN A 62 1.04 -29.16 -0.37
N THR A 63 1.21 -29.89 0.74
CA THR A 63 0.25 -30.91 1.17
C THR A 63 -1.11 -30.30 1.56
N ALA A 64 -1.10 -29.16 2.26
CA ALA A 64 -2.32 -28.45 2.63
C ALA A 64 -3.06 -27.95 1.38
N TRP A 65 -2.33 -27.40 0.41
CA TRP A 65 -2.88 -26.97 -0.86
C TRP A 65 -3.51 -28.12 -1.63
N LEU A 66 -2.81 -29.26 -1.77
CA LEU A 66 -3.37 -30.43 -2.46
C LEU A 66 -4.64 -30.96 -1.79
N LYS A 67 -4.66 -31.03 -0.45
CA LYS A 67 -5.87 -31.43 0.29
C LYS A 67 -7.04 -30.49 0.03
N PHE A 68 -6.79 -29.17 0.02
CA PHE A 68 -7.79 -28.18 -0.31
C PHE A 68 -8.26 -28.32 -1.77
N TYR A 69 -7.32 -28.43 -2.71
CA TYR A 69 -7.59 -28.56 -4.13
C TYR A 69 -8.44 -29.80 -4.43
N ASP A 70 -8.06 -30.95 -3.89
CA ASP A 70 -8.78 -32.21 -4.09
C ASP A 70 -10.15 -32.19 -3.39
N HIS A 71 -10.30 -31.50 -2.24
CA HIS A 71 -11.60 -31.29 -1.60
C HIS A 71 -12.54 -30.41 -2.43
N MET A 72 -11.99 -29.46 -3.19
CA MET A 72 -12.74 -28.64 -4.14
C MET A 72 -12.92 -29.31 -5.50
N GLU A 73 -12.47 -30.57 -5.66
CA GLU A 73 -12.50 -31.33 -6.92
C GLU A 73 -11.82 -30.61 -8.09
N GLY A 74 -10.92 -29.68 -7.81
CA GLY A 74 -10.31 -28.81 -8.83
C GLY A 74 -11.27 -27.81 -9.48
N ASP A 75 -12.42 -27.50 -8.88
CA ASP A 75 -13.34 -26.48 -9.40
C ASP A 75 -12.69 -25.09 -9.33
N GLU A 76 -12.14 -24.65 -10.46
CA GLU A 76 -11.40 -23.40 -10.61
C GLU A 76 -12.22 -22.20 -10.14
N TRP A 77 -13.54 -22.18 -10.40
CA TRP A 77 -14.41 -21.08 -9.98
C TRP A 77 -14.52 -21.00 -8.46
N THR A 78 -14.82 -22.11 -7.79
CA THR A 78 -14.88 -22.16 -6.32
C THR A 78 -13.53 -21.80 -5.72
N ILE A 79 -12.44 -22.38 -6.22
CA ILE A 79 -11.07 -22.07 -5.77
C ILE A 79 -10.78 -20.57 -5.92
N PHE A 80 -11.14 -19.98 -7.06
CA PHE A 80 -10.94 -18.56 -7.33
C PHE A 80 -11.76 -17.68 -6.38
N LEU A 81 -13.05 -17.96 -6.19
CA LEU A 81 -13.90 -17.14 -5.32
C LEU A 81 -13.46 -17.24 -3.84
N LEU A 82 -13.05 -18.43 -3.38
CA LEU A 82 -12.51 -18.59 -2.03
C LEU A 82 -11.19 -17.82 -1.87
N GLY A 83 -10.28 -17.94 -2.84
CA GLY A 83 -8.96 -17.31 -2.79
C GLY A 83 -8.96 -15.80 -3.00
N ALA A 84 -9.69 -15.30 -4.00
CA ALA A 84 -9.70 -13.90 -4.42
C ALA A 84 -10.82 -13.07 -3.79
N ALA A 85 -11.87 -13.69 -3.21
CA ALA A 85 -12.94 -12.96 -2.51
C ALA A 85 -12.98 -13.24 -1.01
N LEU A 86 -13.16 -14.50 -0.61
CA LEU A 86 -13.44 -14.83 0.80
C LEU A 86 -12.23 -14.57 1.71
N VAL A 87 -11.05 -15.10 1.37
CA VAL A 87 -9.85 -14.95 2.21
C VAL A 87 -9.47 -13.47 2.41
N PRO A 88 -9.39 -12.62 1.36
CA PRO A 88 -9.09 -11.20 1.53
C PRO A 88 -10.18 -10.45 2.31
N ALA A 89 -11.47 -10.81 2.11
CA ALA A 89 -12.56 -10.22 2.88
C ALA A 89 -12.46 -10.55 4.38
N LEU A 90 -12.11 -11.79 4.74
CA LEU A 90 -11.86 -12.19 6.12
C LEU A 90 -10.66 -11.46 6.72
N ALA A 91 -9.57 -11.28 5.95
CA ALA A 91 -8.42 -10.50 6.39
C ALA A 91 -8.81 -9.04 6.68
N PHE A 92 -9.54 -8.40 5.76
CA PHE A 92 -10.02 -7.03 5.91
C PHE A 92 -10.94 -6.86 7.12
N TRP A 93 -12.00 -7.67 7.22
CA TRP A 93 -12.99 -7.55 8.30
C TRP A 93 -12.45 -8.03 9.65
N GLY A 94 -11.57 -9.03 9.66
CA GLY A 94 -10.90 -9.49 10.87
C GLY A 94 -9.98 -8.41 11.45
N PHE A 95 -9.12 -7.82 10.62
CA PHE A 95 -8.23 -6.74 11.06
C PHE A 95 -9.00 -5.50 11.49
N ASN A 96 -9.94 -5.03 10.67
CA ASN A 96 -10.75 -3.86 11.00
C ASN A 96 -11.72 -4.10 12.16
N GLY A 97 -12.20 -5.32 12.36
CA GLY A 97 -13.05 -5.68 13.50
C GLY A 97 -12.34 -5.44 14.83
N ILE A 98 -11.06 -5.78 14.93
CA ILE A 98 -10.24 -5.51 16.12
C ILE A 98 -10.11 -4.00 16.37
N LEU A 99 -9.80 -3.24 15.30
CA LEU A 99 -9.65 -1.79 15.39
C LEU A 99 -10.97 -1.08 15.73
N LEU A 100 -12.09 -1.55 15.17
CA LEU A 100 -13.42 -0.99 15.43
C LEU A 100 -13.82 -1.10 16.91
N VAL A 101 -13.39 -2.15 17.61
CA VAL A 101 -13.58 -2.22 19.07
C VAL A 101 -12.88 -1.04 19.75
N ALA A 102 -11.64 -0.73 19.37
CA ALA A 102 -10.90 0.42 19.88
C ALA A 102 -11.55 1.75 19.50
N ASP A 103 -12.02 1.88 18.26
CA ASP A 103 -12.63 3.09 17.73
C ASP A 103 -13.99 3.44 18.36
N ILE A 104 -14.80 2.43 18.69
CA ILE A 104 -16.13 2.62 19.27
C ILE A 104 -16.06 2.75 20.79
N THR A 105 -15.19 1.98 21.46
CA THR A 105 -15.19 1.87 22.92
C THR A 105 -14.11 2.70 23.61
N GLY A 106 -13.11 3.19 22.87
CA GLY A 106 -11.90 3.80 23.43
C GLY A 106 -10.98 2.79 24.15
N LYS A 107 -11.25 1.49 24.03
CA LYS A 107 -10.53 0.39 24.69
C LYS A 107 -10.20 -0.73 23.68
N PRO A 108 -9.10 -1.48 23.88
CA PRO A 108 -8.18 -1.43 25.02
C PRO A 108 -7.11 -0.35 24.90
N THR A 109 -6.60 0.12 26.04
CA THR A 109 -5.58 1.19 26.13
C THR A 109 -4.26 0.82 25.47
N PHE A 110 -3.94 -0.47 25.34
CA PHE A 110 -2.75 -0.89 24.62
C PHE A 110 -2.82 -0.60 23.12
N ILE A 111 -4.02 -0.44 22.52
CA ILE A 111 -4.21 0.04 21.15
C ILE A 111 -4.37 1.56 21.15
N THR A 112 -5.29 2.09 21.98
CA THR A 112 -5.70 3.49 21.87
C THR A 112 -4.62 4.50 22.22
N ARG A 113 -3.59 4.10 22.99
CA ARG A 113 -2.39 4.92 23.22
C ARG A 113 -1.59 5.27 21.96
N TYR A 114 -1.76 4.52 20.87
CA TYR A 114 -1.06 4.75 19.61
C TYR A 114 -1.81 5.68 18.65
N ARG A 115 -2.92 6.30 19.10
CA ARG A 115 -3.72 7.20 18.28
C ARG A 115 -2.92 8.44 17.89
N ILE A 116 -2.97 8.80 16.61
CA ILE A 116 -2.20 9.92 16.05
C ILE A 116 -3.02 11.22 16.15
N GLN A 117 -4.30 11.17 15.76
CA GLN A 117 -5.18 12.33 15.81
C GLN A 117 -6.01 12.36 17.11
N LEU A 118 -5.47 12.99 18.15
CA LEU A 118 -6.14 13.11 19.46
C LEU A 118 -7.43 13.93 19.39
N GLY A 119 -8.49 13.44 20.04
CA GLY A 119 -9.81 14.12 20.12
C GLY A 119 -10.62 14.14 18.82
N LYS A 120 -10.15 13.45 17.77
CA LYS A 120 -10.88 13.27 16.51
C LYS A 120 -11.43 11.85 16.45
N ASN A 121 -12.72 11.74 16.15
CA ASN A 121 -13.43 10.45 16.03
C ASN A 121 -13.17 9.55 17.26
N ASP A 122 -13.24 10.13 18.46
CA ASP A 122 -12.98 9.46 19.75
C ASP A 122 -14.07 9.81 20.77
N PRO A 123 -15.11 8.96 20.96
CA PRO A 123 -15.40 7.77 20.17
C PRO A 123 -15.94 8.14 18.77
N VAL A 124 -15.94 7.17 17.84
CA VAL A 124 -16.49 7.38 16.50
C VAL A 124 -18.01 7.61 16.57
N ASP A 125 -18.50 8.58 15.79
CA ASP A 125 -19.94 8.78 15.60
C ASP A 125 -20.59 7.55 14.97
N THR A 126 -21.52 6.93 15.69
CA THR A 126 -22.13 5.65 15.30
C THR A 126 -22.94 5.75 14.01
N LYS A 127 -23.63 6.88 13.75
CA LYS A 127 -24.43 7.04 12.52
C LYS A 127 -23.52 7.17 11.31
N LYS A 128 -22.45 7.96 11.43
CA LYS A 128 -21.41 8.12 10.41
C LYS A 128 -20.72 6.79 10.12
N LEU A 129 -20.41 6.02 11.17
CA LEU A 129 -19.81 4.70 11.05
C LEU A 129 -20.71 3.73 10.28
N TRP A 130 -22.00 3.62 10.62
CA TRP A 130 -22.92 2.73 9.89
C TRP A 130 -23.06 3.12 8.42
N LYS A 131 -23.15 4.42 8.10
CA LYS A 131 -23.13 4.89 6.71
C LYS A 131 -21.87 4.42 5.97
N ALA A 132 -20.72 4.48 6.64
CA ALA A 132 -19.46 4.02 6.07
C ALA A 132 -19.45 2.50 5.87
N ILE A 133 -19.84 1.72 6.87
CA ILE A 133 -19.94 0.24 6.80
C ILE A 133 -20.85 -0.18 5.64
N TYR A 134 -22.04 0.42 5.49
CA TYR A 134 -22.93 0.08 4.37
C TYR A 134 -22.33 0.43 3.01
N THR A 135 -21.60 1.55 2.90
CA THR A 135 -20.89 1.88 1.66
C THR A 135 -19.77 0.89 1.39
N VAL A 136 -18.99 0.51 2.40
CA VAL A 136 -17.87 -0.44 2.28
C VAL A 136 -18.37 -1.81 1.85
N LEU A 137 -19.42 -2.32 2.50
CA LEU A 137 -20.10 -3.55 2.10
C LEU A 137 -20.64 -3.43 0.67
N GLY A 138 -21.27 -2.31 0.32
CA GLY A 138 -21.76 -2.07 -1.03
C GLY A 138 -20.65 -2.09 -2.09
N ASN A 139 -19.52 -1.45 -1.80
CA ASN A 139 -18.34 -1.47 -2.65
C ASN A 139 -17.80 -2.90 -2.81
N GLN A 140 -17.67 -3.67 -1.72
CA GLN A 140 -17.20 -5.06 -1.81
C GLN A 140 -18.15 -5.97 -2.60
N PHE A 141 -19.45 -5.96 -2.28
CA PHE A 141 -20.42 -6.89 -2.87
C PHE A 141 -20.92 -6.50 -4.26
N PHE A 142 -21.11 -5.21 -4.53
CA PHE A 142 -21.69 -4.76 -5.80
C PHE A 142 -20.66 -4.21 -6.77
N ILE A 143 -19.42 -3.97 -6.35
CA ILE A 143 -18.35 -3.48 -7.23
C ILE A 143 -17.19 -4.48 -7.29
N SER A 144 -16.48 -4.75 -6.18
CA SER A 144 -15.30 -5.63 -6.20
C SER A 144 -15.67 -7.05 -6.61
N PHE A 145 -16.72 -7.63 -6.04
CA PHE A 145 -17.11 -9.02 -6.31
C PHE A 145 -17.51 -9.23 -7.78
N PRO A 146 -18.34 -8.38 -8.43
CA PRO A 146 -18.56 -8.46 -9.87
C PRO A 146 -17.30 -8.28 -10.72
N MET A 147 -16.33 -7.46 -10.28
CA MET A 147 -15.05 -7.30 -10.98
C MET A 147 -14.19 -8.57 -10.98
N LEU A 148 -14.42 -9.51 -10.05
CA LEU A 148 -13.75 -10.80 -10.05
C LEU A 148 -14.17 -11.67 -11.24
N VAL A 149 -15.37 -11.48 -11.80
CA VAL A 149 -15.83 -12.27 -12.96
C VAL A 149 -14.95 -12.08 -14.20
N PRO A 150 -14.73 -10.85 -14.72
CA PRO A 150 -13.81 -10.67 -15.84
C PRO A 150 -12.37 -11.04 -15.47
N MET A 151 -11.94 -10.80 -14.23
CA MET A 151 -10.62 -11.23 -13.76
C MET A 151 -10.44 -12.74 -13.85
N PHE A 152 -11.44 -13.54 -13.46
CA PHE A 152 -11.37 -15.00 -13.54
C PHE A 152 -11.01 -15.46 -14.96
N TYR A 153 -11.69 -14.91 -15.97
CA TYR A 153 -11.42 -15.27 -17.36
C TYR A 153 -10.04 -14.84 -17.86
N VAL A 154 -9.55 -13.68 -17.42
CA VAL A 154 -8.17 -13.25 -17.68
C VAL A 154 -7.17 -14.21 -17.02
N MET A 155 -7.40 -14.58 -15.76
CA MET A 155 -6.54 -15.49 -15.02
C MET A 155 -6.55 -16.91 -15.58
N LYS A 156 -7.70 -17.37 -16.08
CA LYS A 156 -7.85 -18.69 -16.73
C LYS A 156 -7.08 -18.79 -18.05
N TRP A 157 -6.76 -17.66 -18.70
CA TRP A 157 -5.89 -17.66 -19.87
C TRP A 157 -4.45 -18.09 -19.53
N TRP A 158 -4.07 -18.02 -18.26
CA TRP A 158 -2.77 -18.48 -17.79
C TRP A 158 -2.86 -19.91 -17.25
N ASP A 159 -2.04 -20.81 -17.80
CA ASP A 159 -2.04 -22.24 -17.43
C ASP A 159 -1.69 -22.50 -15.95
N ASN A 160 -0.96 -21.59 -15.30
CA ASN A 160 -0.43 -21.81 -13.95
C ASN A 160 -1.35 -21.34 -12.81
N THR A 161 -2.42 -20.58 -13.10
CA THR A 161 -3.24 -19.92 -12.07
C THR A 161 -3.83 -20.91 -11.06
N PHE A 162 -4.33 -22.04 -11.54
CA PHE A 162 -5.02 -23.06 -10.75
C PHE A 162 -4.23 -24.37 -10.69
N SER A 163 -2.91 -24.30 -10.81
CA SER A 163 -2.05 -25.48 -10.74
C SER A 163 -2.14 -26.19 -9.39
N LYS A 164 -1.92 -27.51 -9.40
CA LYS A 164 -1.70 -28.28 -8.17
C LYS A 164 -0.37 -27.93 -7.51
N GLU A 165 0.59 -27.41 -8.26
CA GLU A 165 1.92 -27.04 -7.75
C GLU A 165 1.91 -25.60 -7.27
N LEU A 166 2.29 -25.39 -6.01
CA LEU A 166 2.46 -24.04 -5.47
C LEU A 166 3.66 -23.35 -6.13
N PRO A 167 3.61 -22.00 -6.28
CA PRO A 167 4.78 -21.25 -6.69
C PRO A 167 5.91 -21.44 -5.68
N THR A 168 7.15 -21.47 -6.16
CA THR A 168 8.30 -21.46 -5.27
C THR A 168 8.29 -20.18 -4.43
N PHE A 169 8.85 -20.23 -3.21
CA PHE A 169 8.91 -19.05 -2.36
C PHE A 169 9.66 -17.88 -3.02
N GLN A 170 10.72 -18.17 -3.79
CA GLN A 170 11.43 -17.16 -4.60
C GLN A 170 10.51 -16.48 -5.60
N TRP A 171 9.74 -17.28 -6.36
CA TRP A 171 8.82 -16.75 -7.36
C TRP A 171 7.72 -15.93 -6.72
N PHE A 172 7.15 -16.40 -5.61
CA PHE A 172 6.17 -15.65 -4.84
C PHE A 172 6.70 -14.27 -4.39
N LEU A 173 7.96 -14.16 -3.96
CA LEU A 173 8.57 -12.88 -3.60
C LEU A 173 8.79 -11.95 -4.81
N VAL A 174 9.10 -12.51 -5.99
CA VAL A 174 9.18 -11.75 -7.24
C VAL A 174 7.79 -11.23 -7.62
N GLU A 175 6.76 -12.07 -7.55
CA GLU A 175 5.37 -11.69 -7.79
C GLU A 175 4.95 -10.54 -6.87
N LEU A 176 5.14 -10.66 -5.55
CA LEU A 176 4.80 -9.60 -4.59
C LEU A 176 5.52 -8.27 -4.90
N SER A 177 6.79 -8.34 -5.32
CA SER A 177 7.57 -7.16 -5.68
C SER A 177 6.98 -6.47 -6.93
N ILE A 178 6.62 -7.25 -7.95
CA ILE A 178 5.99 -6.73 -9.16
C ILE A 178 4.61 -6.15 -8.85
N PHE A 179 3.79 -6.84 -8.05
CA PHE A 179 2.46 -6.36 -7.69
C PHE A 179 2.54 -5.02 -6.96
N THR A 180 3.48 -4.89 -6.03
CA THR A 180 3.72 -3.66 -5.27
C THR A 180 4.13 -2.49 -6.18
N VAL A 181 4.99 -2.73 -7.17
CA VAL A 181 5.39 -1.71 -8.15
C VAL A 181 4.21 -1.30 -9.04
N VAL A 182 3.43 -2.28 -9.52
CA VAL A 182 2.25 -2.02 -10.35
C VAL A 182 1.20 -1.23 -9.57
N GLU A 183 0.94 -1.61 -8.32
CA GLU A 183 0.03 -0.89 -7.42
C GLU A 183 0.51 0.54 -7.19
N GLU A 184 1.78 0.76 -6.81
CA GLU A 184 2.33 2.11 -6.58
C GLU A 184 2.12 3.00 -7.81
N ILE A 185 2.42 2.50 -9.02
CA ILE A 185 2.25 3.27 -10.26
C ILE A 185 0.77 3.60 -10.51
N LEU A 186 -0.10 2.59 -10.53
CA LEU A 186 -1.49 2.77 -10.90
C LEU A 186 -2.25 3.57 -9.84
N PHE A 187 -2.02 3.27 -8.56
CA PHE A 187 -2.63 3.99 -7.46
C PHE A 187 -2.21 5.46 -7.48
N TYR A 188 -0.90 5.75 -7.53
CA TYR A 188 -0.42 7.13 -7.50
C TYR A 188 -1.05 8.01 -8.60
N TYR A 189 -1.06 7.54 -9.85
CA TYR A 189 -1.58 8.35 -10.96
C TYR A 189 -3.10 8.46 -10.93
N THR A 190 -3.83 7.39 -10.62
CA THR A 190 -5.30 7.45 -10.55
C THR A 190 -5.76 8.25 -9.34
N HIS A 191 -5.10 8.09 -8.18
CA HIS A 191 -5.38 8.85 -6.97
C HIS A 191 -5.13 10.34 -7.19
N ARG A 192 -3.96 10.72 -7.76
CA ARG A 192 -3.68 12.10 -8.11
C ARG A 192 -4.66 12.66 -9.15
N LEU A 193 -5.14 11.84 -10.09
CA LEU A 193 -6.14 12.23 -11.07
C LEU A 193 -7.48 12.56 -10.41
N VAL A 194 -7.96 11.75 -9.47
CA VAL A 194 -9.25 11.99 -8.80
C VAL A 194 -9.22 13.22 -7.88
N HIS A 195 -8.04 13.77 -7.57
CA HIS A 195 -7.88 15.08 -6.94
C HIS A 195 -8.00 16.28 -7.89
N HIS A 196 -8.10 16.05 -9.20
CA HIS A 196 -8.44 17.13 -10.13
C HIS A 196 -9.78 17.78 -9.72
N PRO A 197 -9.93 19.12 -9.70
CA PRO A 197 -11.05 19.79 -9.01
C PRO A 197 -12.46 19.26 -9.34
N VAL A 198 -12.69 18.91 -10.62
CA VAL A 198 -13.96 18.34 -11.09
C VAL A 198 -14.17 16.93 -10.55
N LEU A 199 -13.16 16.07 -10.62
CA LEU A 199 -13.24 14.69 -10.14
C LEU A 199 -13.29 14.67 -8.61
N TYR A 200 -12.54 15.53 -7.94
CA TYR A 200 -12.56 15.65 -6.49
C TYR A 200 -13.98 15.94 -6.00
N LYS A 201 -14.61 16.99 -6.55
CA LYS A 201 -15.96 17.42 -6.14
C LYS A 201 -17.00 16.31 -6.23
N HIS A 202 -16.94 15.46 -7.26
CA HIS A 202 -18.01 14.49 -7.56
C HIS A 202 -17.68 13.05 -7.18
N ILE A 203 -16.40 12.70 -7.08
CA ILE A 203 -15.92 11.34 -6.91
C ILE A 203 -15.15 11.23 -5.58
N HIS A 204 -14.01 11.91 -5.47
CA HIS A 204 -13.07 11.67 -4.37
C HIS A 204 -13.42 12.37 -3.04
N LYS A 205 -14.26 13.42 -3.08
CA LYS A 205 -14.71 14.13 -1.87
C LYS A 205 -15.40 13.18 -0.88
N LYS A 206 -16.06 12.12 -1.37
CA LYS A 206 -16.68 11.11 -0.50
C LYS A 206 -15.64 10.44 0.40
N HIS A 207 -14.54 9.97 -0.19
CA HIS A 207 -13.44 9.36 0.57
C HIS A 207 -12.87 10.31 1.63
N HIS A 208 -12.74 11.60 1.28
CA HIS A 208 -12.29 12.66 2.18
C HIS A 208 -13.32 13.19 3.19
N GLU A 209 -14.53 12.59 3.30
CA GLU A 209 -15.47 12.90 4.40
C GLU A 209 -14.90 12.51 5.79
N TRP A 210 -13.85 11.69 5.81
CA TRP A 210 -13.14 11.23 7.01
C TRP A 210 -11.73 11.83 7.07
N THR A 211 -11.62 13.09 7.51
CA THR A 211 -10.32 13.78 7.69
C THR A 211 -9.43 13.14 8.75
N ALA A 212 -10.03 12.37 9.66
CA ALA A 212 -9.36 11.51 10.63
C ALA A 212 -9.86 10.08 10.36
N PRO A 213 -9.29 9.38 9.37
CA PRO A 213 -9.80 8.08 8.98
C PRO A 213 -9.66 7.06 10.11
N ILE A 214 -10.44 6.00 9.97
CA ILE A 214 -10.35 4.76 10.76
C ILE A 214 -10.21 3.60 9.78
N GLY A 215 -9.73 2.44 10.23
CA GLY A 215 -9.27 1.39 9.30
C GLY A 215 -10.33 0.94 8.28
N VAL A 216 -11.59 0.80 8.73
CA VAL A 216 -12.70 0.30 7.88
C VAL A 216 -13.05 1.27 6.75
N VAL A 217 -12.73 2.56 6.89
CA VAL A 217 -13.06 3.56 5.85
C VAL A 217 -12.01 3.63 4.74
N SER A 218 -10.98 2.78 4.79
CA SER A 218 -9.96 2.67 3.73
C SER A 218 -10.53 2.33 2.35
N ILE A 219 -11.71 1.72 2.29
CA ILE A 219 -12.46 1.48 1.04
C ILE A 219 -13.84 2.16 1.02
N TYR A 220 -14.06 3.16 1.90
CA TYR A 220 -15.18 4.08 1.83
C TYR A 220 -14.93 5.08 0.69
N ALA A 221 -15.45 4.77 -0.49
CA ALA A 221 -15.19 5.54 -1.70
C ALA A 221 -16.44 5.64 -2.59
N HIS A 222 -16.41 6.56 -3.54
CA HIS A 222 -17.37 6.56 -4.64
C HIS A 222 -17.15 5.33 -5.54
N PRO A 223 -18.18 4.70 -6.15
CA PRO A 223 -17.99 3.47 -6.94
C PRO A 223 -16.93 3.59 -8.04
N VAL A 224 -16.90 4.71 -8.77
CA VAL A 224 -15.89 4.96 -9.82
C VAL A 224 -14.47 5.00 -9.25
N GLU A 225 -14.27 5.68 -8.11
CA GLU A 225 -12.98 5.70 -7.41
C GLU A 225 -12.60 4.31 -6.93
N HIS A 226 -13.57 3.59 -6.37
CA HIS A 226 -13.35 2.24 -5.88
C HIS A 226 -12.88 1.28 -6.99
N ILE A 227 -13.40 1.44 -8.21
CA ILE A 227 -12.93 0.70 -9.39
C ILE A 227 -11.50 1.13 -9.75
N ILE A 228 -11.29 2.43 -10.01
CA ILE A 228 -10.06 2.90 -10.69
C ILE A 228 -8.86 3.04 -9.76
N SER A 229 -9.09 3.41 -8.49
CA SER A 229 -8.04 3.70 -7.52
C SER A 229 -7.90 2.60 -6.49
N ASN A 230 -8.95 1.87 -6.11
CA ASN A 230 -8.80 0.83 -5.08
C ASN A 230 -8.63 -0.57 -5.71
N THR A 231 -9.50 -0.92 -6.66
CA THR A 231 -9.63 -2.32 -7.11
C THR A 231 -8.67 -2.64 -8.26
N LEU A 232 -8.65 -1.83 -9.33
CA LEU A 232 -7.78 -2.07 -10.48
C LEU A 232 -6.27 -2.06 -10.15
N PRO A 233 -5.74 -1.11 -9.36
CA PRO A 233 -4.30 -1.10 -9.04
C PRO A 233 -3.83 -2.39 -8.37
N VAL A 234 -4.67 -2.98 -7.51
CA VAL A 234 -4.38 -4.23 -6.79
C VAL A 234 -4.52 -5.46 -7.72
N MET A 235 -5.50 -5.47 -8.63
CA MET A 235 -5.79 -6.61 -9.50
C MET A 235 -4.83 -6.76 -10.68
N ILE A 236 -4.32 -5.64 -11.23
CA ILE A 236 -3.59 -5.66 -12.50
C ILE A 236 -2.25 -6.41 -12.41
N GLY A 237 -1.52 -6.29 -11.29
CA GLY A 237 -0.26 -7.00 -11.10
C GLY A 237 -0.40 -8.52 -11.29
N PRO A 238 -1.27 -9.19 -10.51
CA PRO A 238 -1.51 -10.62 -10.67
C PRO A 238 -2.04 -11.05 -12.04
N MET A 239 -2.91 -10.22 -12.67
CA MET A 239 -3.43 -10.50 -14.01
C MET A 239 -2.36 -10.50 -15.10
N ILE A 240 -1.39 -9.58 -15.02
CA ILE A 240 -0.28 -9.50 -15.98
C ILE A 240 0.70 -10.65 -15.77
N MET A 241 0.89 -11.08 -14.52
CA MET A 241 1.84 -12.14 -14.16
C MET A 241 1.29 -13.56 -14.35
N GLY A 242 -0.02 -13.73 -14.50
CA GLY A 242 -0.64 -15.07 -14.56
C GLY A 242 -0.45 -15.86 -13.28
N SER A 243 -0.50 -15.17 -12.15
CA SER A 243 -0.05 -15.70 -10.88
C SER A 243 -0.97 -16.76 -10.30
N HIS A 244 -0.36 -17.70 -9.56
CA HIS A 244 -1.08 -18.73 -8.84
C HIS A 244 -2.10 -18.12 -7.85
N ILE A 245 -3.28 -18.73 -7.71
CA ILE A 245 -4.38 -18.21 -6.87
C ILE A 245 -3.99 -17.99 -5.41
N VAL A 246 -3.06 -18.80 -4.88
CA VAL A 246 -2.51 -18.59 -3.53
C VAL A 246 -1.70 -17.29 -3.44
N SER A 247 -0.91 -16.95 -4.47
CA SER A 247 -0.21 -15.66 -4.54
C SER A 247 -1.18 -14.49 -4.61
N VAL A 248 -2.21 -14.61 -5.45
CA VAL A 248 -3.30 -13.61 -5.57
C VAL A 248 -4.00 -13.40 -4.22
N SER A 249 -4.35 -14.50 -3.53
CA SER A 249 -5.04 -14.46 -2.24
C SER A 249 -4.21 -13.77 -1.16
N ALA A 250 -2.92 -14.11 -1.07
CA ALA A 250 -1.99 -13.49 -0.15
C ALA A 250 -1.81 -12.00 -0.46
N TRP A 251 -1.63 -11.65 -1.73
CA TRP A 251 -1.48 -10.27 -2.18
C TRP A 251 -2.70 -9.41 -1.85
N PHE A 252 -3.91 -9.84 -2.20
CA PHE A 252 -5.12 -9.08 -1.91
C PHE A 252 -5.34 -8.89 -0.40
N SER A 253 -5.00 -9.91 0.40
CA SER A 253 -5.06 -9.82 1.86
C SER A 253 -4.05 -8.81 2.41
N ILE A 254 -2.80 -8.86 1.93
CA ILE A 254 -1.73 -7.91 2.33
C ILE A 254 -2.10 -6.48 1.92
N ALA A 255 -2.57 -6.27 0.69
CA ALA A 255 -3.00 -4.97 0.19
C ALA A 255 -4.12 -4.40 1.07
N LEU A 256 -5.21 -5.14 1.29
CA LEU A 256 -6.34 -4.68 2.11
C LEU A 256 -5.95 -4.38 3.56
N VAL A 257 -5.10 -5.20 4.18
CA VAL A 257 -4.60 -4.95 5.54
C VAL A 257 -3.69 -3.72 5.56
N THR A 258 -2.79 -3.57 4.59
CA THR A 258 -1.87 -2.42 4.51
C THR A 258 -2.62 -1.11 4.27
N THR A 259 -3.62 -1.11 3.39
CA THR A 259 -4.52 0.03 3.18
C THR A 259 -5.33 0.33 4.44
N SER A 260 -5.75 -0.69 5.20
CA SER A 260 -6.41 -0.46 6.50
C SER A 260 -5.46 0.14 7.53
N ILE A 261 -4.21 -0.31 7.57
CA ILE A 261 -3.15 0.25 8.44
C ILE A 261 -2.95 1.72 8.10
N SER A 262 -2.80 2.10 6.82
CA SER A 262 -2.56 3.49 6.43
C SER A 262 -3.71 4.45 6.81
N HIS A 263 -4.92 3.91 7.03
CA HIS A 263 -6.11 4.67 7.41
C HIS A 263 -6.51 4.51 8.88
N CYS A 264 -5.86 3.64 9.66
CA CYS A 264 -6.42 3.24 10.94
C CYS A 264 -6.37 4.33 12.02
N GLY A 265 -5.61 5.40 11.80
CA GLY A 265 -5.42 6.45 12.80
C GLY A 265 -4.55 6.05 14.00
N TYR A 266 -3.93 4.86 13.95
CA TYR A 266 -3.06 4.31 14.98
C TYR A 266 -1.65 3.99 14.44
N HIS A 267 -0.61 4.50 15.09
CA HIS A 267 0.77 4.09 14.79
C HIS A 267 1.16 2.87 15.61
N LEU A 268 0.67 1.69 15.20
CA LEU A 268 0.88 0.45 15.94
C LEU A 268 2.31 -0.11 15.80
N PRO A 269 2.84 -0.81 16.82
CA PRO A 269 4.14 -1.48 16.75
C PRO A 269 4.20 -2.53 15.64
N LEU A 270 5.38 -2.67 15.02
CA LEU A 270 5.72 -3.64 13.98
C LEU A 270 4.92 -3.53 12.67
N LEU A 271 4.09 -2.49 12.54
CA LEU A 271 3.33 -2.20 11.32
C LEU A 271 3.88 -0.96 10.60
N PRO A 272 3.63 -0.82 9.29
CA PRO A 272 3.92 0.39 8.55
C PRO A 272 3.26 1.63 9.17
N SER A 273 3.89 2.79 8.97
CA SER A 273 3.37 4.04 9.51
C SER A 273 2.19 4.56 8.69
N PRO A 274 1.09 4.98 9.34
CA PRO A 274 -0.03 5.64 8.66
C PRO A 274 0.17 7.15 8.42
N GLU A 275 1.24 7.76 8.99
CA GLU A 275 1.47 9.22 9.00
C GLU A 275 1.41 9.86 7.60
N PHE A 276 1.88 9.14 6.56
CA PHE A 276 1.90 9.63 5.18
C PHE A 276 0.49 9.84 4.62
N HIS A 277 -0.38 8.85 4.78
CA HIS A 277 -1.75 8.91 4.26
C HIS A 277 -2.69 9.69 5.19
N ASP A 278 -2.42 9.69 6.50
CA ASP A 278 -3.09 10.58 7.44
C ASP A 278 -2.86 12.06 7.06
N PHE A 279 -1.60 12.41 6.73
CA PHE A 279 -1.25 13.74 6.24
C PHE A 279 -1.92 14.07 4.89
N HIS A 280 -2.09 13.07 4.01
CA HIS A 280 -2.85 13.21 2.78
C HIS A 280 -4.30 13.67 3.05
N HIS A 281 -5.01 13.00 3.97
CA HIS A 281 -6.37 13.41 4.36
C HIS A 281 -6.45 14.79 5.03
N LEU A 282 -5.35 15.27 5.62
CA LEU A 282 -5.27 16.60 6.22
C LEU A 282 -5.04 17.70 5.18
N LYS A 283 -4.19 17.46 4.17
CA LYS A 283 -3.75 18.48 3.19
C LYS A 283 -4.38 18.37 1.81
N PHE A 284 -4.93 17.21 1.45
CA PHE A 284 -5.59 16.87 0.19
C PHE A 284 -4.70 16.94 -1.07
N ASN A 285 -3.56 17.64 -1.05
CA ASN A 285 -2.74 17.88 -2.24
C ASN A 285 -1.29 17.39 -2.11
N GLN A 286 -1.03 16.47 -1.19
CA GLN A 286 0.27 15.86 -0.91
C GLN A 286 0.10 14.35 -0.72
N CYS A 287 1.16 13.56 -0.88
CA CYS A 287 1.21 12.16 -0.45
C CYS A 287 0.16 11.25 -1.12
N TYR A 288 0.21 11.11 -2.45
CA TYR A 288 -0.78 10.34 -3.21
C TYR A 288 -0.46 8.85 -3.34
N GLY A 289 0.80 8.44 -3.26
CA GLY A 289 1.26 7.08 -3.49
C GLY A 289 1.02 6.15 -2.29
N VAL A 290 1.24 4.86 -2.53
CA VAL A 290 1.18 3.82 -1.49
C VAL A 290 2.51 3.78 -0.74
N LEU A 291 3.62 3.80 -1.46
CA LEU A 291 4.98 3.76 -0.92
C LEU A 291 5.61 5.15 -0.77
N GLY A 292 5.10 6.15 -1.51
CA GLY A 292 5.65 7.50 -1.57
C GLY A 292 6.88 7.65 -2.47
N VAL A 293 7.25 6.60 -3.24
CA VAL A 293 8.35 6.66 -4.21
C VAL A 293 8.00 7.64 -5.33
N LEU A 294 6.78 7.53 -5.87
CA LEU A 294 6.34 8.44 -6.92
C LEU A 294 6.07 9.84 -6.37
N ASP A 295 5.68 9.99 -5.11
CA ASP A 295 5.59 11.31 -4.50
C ASP A 295 6.93 12.02 -4.40
N PHE A 296 7.98 11.29 -4.00
CA PHE A 296 9.33 11.83 -3.97
C PHE A 296 9.77 12.28 -5.38
N LEU A 297 9.58 11.42 -6.38
CA LEU A 297 9.99 11.70 -7.76
C LEU A 297 9.23 12.90 -8.36
N HIS A 298 7.95 13.06 -8.04
CA HIS A 298 7.15 14.18 -8.54
C HIS A 298 7.13 15.40 -7.59
N GLY A 299 7.75 15.30 -6.42
CA GLY A 299 7.78 16.33 -5.40
C GLY A 299 6.44 16.61 -4.73
N THR A 300 5.54 15.63 -4.66
CA THR A 300 4.23 15.74 -4.00
C THR A 300 4.25 15.37 -2.52
N ASP A 301 5.42 15.13 -1.93
CA ASP A 301 5.63 14.95 -0.48
C ASP A 301 6.48 16.08 0.15
N LYS A 302 6.79 17.15 -0.58
CA LYS A 302 7.70 18.22 -0.13
C LYS A 302 7.27 18.88 1.17
N VAL A 303 5.97 19.14 1.32
CA VAL A 303 5.44 19.75 2.55
C VAL A 303 5.46 18.73 3.68
N PHE A 304 5.09 17.48 3.40
CA PHE A 304 5.11 16.40 4.38
C PHE A 304 6.50 16.23 5.01
N ARG A 305 7.56 16.23 4.19
CA ARG A 305 8.95 16.11 4.64
C ARG A 305 9.43 17.18 5.61
N GLN A 306 8.72 18.29 5.71
CA GLN A 306 9.02 19.40 6.62
C GLN A 306 8.24 19.32 7.94
N THR A 307 7.50 18.24 8.17
CA THR A 307 6.60 18.09 9.32
C THR A 307 7.12 17.07 10.33
N LYS A 308 6.59 17.15 11.56
CA LYS A 308 6.81 16.10 12.57
C LYS A 308 6.24 14.74 12.16
N ALA A 309 5.16 14.72 11.37
CA ALA A 309 4.60 13.48 10.85
C ALA A 309 5.63 12.70 9.99
N PHE A 310 6.48 13.40 9.21
CA PHE A 310 7.57 12.76 8.48
C PHE A 310 8.65 12.18 9.40
N GLU A 311 9.03 12.89 10.48
CA GLU A 311 9.98 12.36 11.47
C GLU A 311 9.43 11.09 12.17
N ARG A 312 8.11 11.01 12.32
CA ARG A 312 7.39 9.84 12.83
C ARG A 312 7.13 8.78 11.76
N HIS A 313 7.28 9.05 10.47
CA HIS A 313 6.94 8.12 9.39
C HIS A 313 7.98 6.99 9.23
N LYS A 314 7.94 6.04 10.16
CA LYS A 314 8.80 4.85 10.23
C LYS A 314 8.08 3.71 10.94
N VAL A 315 8.54 2.48 10.72
CA VAL A 315 8.02 1.34 11.48
C VAL A 315 8.36 1.54 12.96
N LEU A 316 7.35 1.42 13.83
CA LEU A 316 7.54 1.50 15.26
C LEU A 316 8.05 0.13 15.77
N LEU A 317 9.35 0.04 16.08
CA LEU A 317 9.96 -1.19 16.60
C LEU A 317 9.84 -1.35 18.13
N GLY A 318 9.51 -0.27 18.84
CA GLY A 318 9.35 -0.25 20.30
C GLY A 318 7.88 -0.24 20.74
N LEU A 319 7.67 -0.21 22.06
CA LEU A 319 6.33 -0.11 22.64
C LEU A 319 5.92 1.32 23.00
N THR A 320 6.85 2.28 22.99
CA THR A 320 6.55 3.70 23.24
C THR A 320 5.96 4.34 21.98
N PRO A 321 4.78 4.99 22.06
CA PRO A 321 4.21 5.71 20.92
C PRO A 321 5.18 6.75 20.31
N LEU A 322 5.12 6.94 18.99
CA LEU A 322 5.97 7.93 18.32
C LEU A 322 5.59 9.38 18.64
N SER A 323 4.34 9.62 19.04
CA SER A 323 3.90 10.92 19.57
C SER A 323 4.57 11.27 20.91
N GLU A 324 4.98 10.28 21.70
CA GLU A 324 5.70 10.49 22.97
C GLU A 324 7.21 10.62 22.75
N SER A 325 7.79 9.76 21.91
CA SER A 325 9.24 9.79 21.61
C SER A 325 9.65 10.94 20.68
N ILE A 326 8.72 11.45 19.88
CA ILE A 326 8.91 12.62 19.00
C ILE A 326 7.73 13.57 19.24
N PRO A 327 7.73 14.34 20.33
CA PRO A 327 6.59 15.18 20.70
C PRO A 327 6.41 16.38 19.77
N GLU A 328 5.17 16.88 19.68
CA GLU A 328 4.91 18.19 19.09
C GLU A 328 5.61 19.29 19.91
N PRO A 329 6.08 20.38 19.27
CA PRO A 329 6.57 21.53 20.01
C PRO A 329 5.43 22.09 20.87
N PRO A 330 5.72 22.58 22.10
CA PRO A 330 4.71 23.19 22.94
C PRO A 330 4.05 24.34 22.19
N LYS A 331 2.71 24.34 22.13
CA LYS A 331 1.95 25.49 21.60
C LYS A 331 2.40 26.72 22.38
N LYS A 332 2.84 27.78 21.69
CA LYS A 332 3.06 29.08 22.34
C LYS A 332 1.76 29.45 23.04
N ALA A 333 1.85 29.73 24.33
CA ALA A 333 0.74 30.33 25.05
C ALA A 333 0.52 31.71 24.42
N ASP A 334 -0.64 31.89 23.79
CA ASP A 334 -1.10 33.19 23.29
C ASP A 334 -1.52 34.10 24.46
#